data_AF-A0AAN8DU37-F1
#
_entry.id   AF-A0AAN8DU37-F1
#
_cell.length_a   1.000
_cell.length_b   1.000
_cell.length_c   1.000
_cell.angle_alpha   90.00
_cell.angle_beta   90.00
_cell.angle_gamma   90.00
#
_symmetry.space_group_name_H-M   'P 1'
#
loop_
_entity.id
_entity.type
_entity.pdbx_description
1 polymer ?
#
loop_
_entity_poly.entity_id
_entity_poly.type
_entity_poly.pdbx_seq_one_letter_code
_entity_poly.pdbx_strand_id
1 'polypeptide(L)'
;MLLSLLALLSVSALVRCSVFLQRPAATRLLGSSSRKRRANSFLEEILPGDLERECQEEVCSQEEAAEIFQTTEKTLEFWYKYIDLNPCGTNPCLNGGMCTLDRGAFLCLCSPQYHGRTCASVVSECRYRNGGCRQLCRDLPGGGLQCGCADGFQLDPDLKGCSKTVLFPCGRQHRHLVPYGGRSLWTNSQEVNLTSQEVNLTSQEVNLTSQEVNLTSQEVNLTSQEVNLSDMLDTDAWTVNASSGGGNETEGVAPRIVGGVLEKLGGSPWQVLLRRADGYGFCGGTLVSDRWVVSAAHCLEESVDHVTIGDYDKRRPDPMEQQLKVQKVFVHPHFHSFTFDSDIALLFLSGPVRRGPTAAPACLPDPHLSRYLLQEDSRGVVSGWGLTRHLGRSSRFLRKVTLPVIGQQTCSGSTNQVITDNMFCAGFLDVAMDACGGDSGGPFVQNHRGTWFLTGVVSWGEGCAGKGRFGVYSRIGNFLNWIRDTMQRQNLSQDQDLSQDQNQDY
;
A
#
# COMPACT_ATOMS: atom_id res chain seq x y z
N MET A 1 62.65 -64.86 39.84
CA MET A 1 61.58 -63.91 39.46
C MET A 1 61.57 -62.62 40.28
N LEU A 2 61.68 -62.61 41.62
CA LEU A 2 61.63 -61.34 42.38
C LEU A 2 62.70 -60.31 41.99
N LEU A 3 63.96 -60.75 41.79
CA LEU A 3 65.09 -59.86 41.45
C LEU A 3 64.91 -59.09 40.12
N SER A 4 64.16 -59.62 39.15
CA SER A 4 63.94 -58.95 37.85
C SER A 4 62.85 -57.87 37.90
N LEU A 5 61.88 -57.95 38.82
CA LEU A 5 60.87 -56.90 38.99
C LEU A 5 61.46 -55.62 39.61
N LEU A 6 62.34 -55.77 40.60
CA LEU A 6 62.98 -54.64 41.29
C LEU A 6 63.83 -53.78 40.34
N ALA A 7 64.56 -54.42 39.42
CA ALA A 7 65.35 -53.70 38.40
C ALA A 7 64.46 -52.83 37.50
N LEU A 8 63.34 -53.36 36.99
CA LEU A 8 62.40 -52.63 36.13
C LEU A 8 61.71 -51.45 36.85
N LEU A 9 61.43 -51.60 38.15
CA LEU A 9 60.88 -50.52 38.98
C LEU A 9 61.92 -49.43 39.30
N SER A 10 63.21 -49.77 39.40
CA SER A 10 64.26 -48.75 39.60
C SER A 10 64.55 -47.92 38.33
N VAL A 11 64.48 -48.52 37.14
CA VAL A 11 64.77 -47.83 35.86
C VAL A 11 63.64 -46.87 35.46
N SER A 12 62.38 -47.24 35.71
CA SER A 12 61.21 -46.42 35.36
C SER A 12 61.06 -45.14 36.21
N ALA A 13 61.70 -45.07 37.38
CA ALA A 13 61.68 -43.88 38.24
C ALA A 13 62.59 -42.72 37.76
N LEU A 14 63.57 -42.98 36.88
CA LEU A 14 64.64 -42.03 36.53
C LEU A 14 64.42 -41.25 35.23
N VAL A 15 63.44 -41.63 34.39
CA VAL A 15 63.17 -40.96 33.10
C VAL A 15 61.98 -40.01 33.19
N ARG A 16 62.15 -38.91 33.93
CA ARG A 16 61.27 -37.73 33.82
C ARG A 16 61.77 -36.80 32.72
N CYS A 17 61.45 -37.12 31.46
CA CYS A 17 61.64 -36.20 30.34
C CYS A 17 60.70 -34.99 30.49
N SER A 18 61.16 -33.94 31.17
CA SER A 18 60.45 -32.68 31.28
C SER A 18 60.49 -31.93 29.94
N VAL A 19 59.46 -32.12 29.12
CA VAL A 19 59.27 -31.44 27.82
C VAL A 19 59.17 -29.91 27.97
N PHE A 20 58.88 -29.42 29.18
CA PHE A 20 58.81 -27.99 29.51
C PHE A 20 60.00 -27.55 30.36
N LEU A 21 60.65 -26.45 29.95
CA LEU A 21 61.65 -25.75 30.76
C LEU A 21 61.05 -25.25 32.07
N GLN A 22 61.81 -25.36 33.17
CA GLN A 22 61.44 -24.76 34.45
C GLN A 22 61.29 -23.23 34.30
N ARG A 23 60.34 -22.62 35.02
CA ARG A 23 60.03 -21.18 34.94
C ARG A 23 61.28 -20.27 34.95
N PRO A 24 62.29 -20.43 35.84
CA PRO A 24 63.48 -19.57 35.85
C PRO A 24 64.38 -19.70 34.60
N ALA A 25 64.35 -20.85 33.92
CA ALA A 25 65.07 -21.07 32.67
C ALA A 25 64.28 -20.55 31.45
N ALA A 26 62.96 -20.75 31.44
CA ALA A 26 62.08 -20.14 30.44
C ALA A 26 62.14 -18.60 30.48
N THR A 27 62.17 -17.99 31.67
CA THR A 27 62.37 -16.54 31.81
C THR A 27 63.80 -16.06 31.51
N ARG A 28 64.79 -16.94 31.36
CA ARG A 28 66.10 -16.55 30.78
C ARG A 28 66.07 -16.51 29.25
N LEU A 29 65.26 -17.36 28.61
CA LEU A 29 65.03 -17.29 27.16
C LEU A 29 64.21 -16.04 26.77
N LEU A 30 63.27 -15.62 27.62
CA LEU A 30 62.49 -14.39 27.43
C LEU A 30 63.17 -13.12 28.00
N GLY A 31 64.00 -13.27 29.02
CA GLY A 31 64.68 -12.19 29.73
C GLY A 31 66.11 -11.91 29.27
N SER A 32 66.58 -12.58 28.21
CA SER A 32 67.80 -12.16 27.52
C SER A 32 67.52 -10.82 26.83
N SER A 33 68.16 -9.76 27.32
CA SER A 33 68.02 -8.37 26.83
C SER A 33 68.65 -8.16 25.44
N SER A 34 68.17 -8.89 24.44
CA SER A 34 68.23 -8.55 23.01
C SER A 34 67.59 -9.66 22.15
N ARG A 35 66.28 -9.54 21.88
CA ARG A 35 65.96 -9.33 20.47
C ARG A 35 66.46 -7.91 20.17
N LYS A 36 67.54 -7.76 19.39
CA LYS A 36 67.62 -6.57 18.55
C LYS A 36 66.33 -6.58 17.71
N ARG A 37 65.68 -5.43 17.52
CA ARG A 37 64.83 -5.30 16.33
C ARG A 37 65.69 -5.70 15.12
N ARG A 38 65.14 -6.46 14.19
CA ARG A 38 65.82 -6.67 12.91
C ARG A 38 65.79 -5.34 12.14
N ALA A 39 64.69 -4.59 12.31
CA ALA A 39 64.51 -3.27 11.74
C ALA A 39 64.91 -2.08 12.62
N ASN A 40 64.86 -0.87 12.04
CA ASN A 40 65.34 0.39 12.59
C ASN A 40 66.85 0.38 12.90
N SER A 41 67.66 -0.17 11.98
CA SER A 41 69.13 -0.08 12.06
C SER A 41 69.70 0.93 11.05
N PHE A 42 70.79 1.61 11.41
CA PHE A 42 71.39 2.73 10.64
C PHE A 42 71.82 2.40 9.18
N LEU A 43 71.76 1.14 8.76
CA LEU A 43 72.16 0.70 7.41
C LEU A 43 71.05 -0.12 6.72
N GLU A 44 69.81 -0.03 7.21
CA GLU A 44 68.69 -0.82 6.69
C GLU A 44 68.10 -0.29 5.39
N GLU A 45 68.00 1.03 5.22
CA GLU A 45 67.63 1.72 3.96
C GLU A 45 68.58 1.41 2.77
N ILE A 46 69.61 0.59 2.99
CA ILE A 46 70.55 0.10 1.96
C ILE A 46 70.12 -1.29 1.43
N LEU A 47 69.25 -1.99 2.16
CA LEU A 47 68.66 -3.26 1.73
C LEU A 47 67.39 -3.01 0.92
N PRO A 48 67.08 -3.82 -0.11
CA PRO A 48 65.78 -3.76 -0.74
C PRO A 48 64.68 -4.18 0.25
N GLY A 49 63.56 -3.45 0.20
CA GLY A 49 62.38 -3.69 1.03
C GLY A 49 61.80 -5.09 0.82
N ASP A 50 61.30 -5.67 1.91
CA ASP A 50 60.97 -7.09 2.04
C ASP A 50 59.73 -7.30 2.91
N LEU A 51 58.72 -7.88 2.25
CA LEU A 51 57.38 -8.09 2.81
C LEU A 51 57.36 -8.98 4.06
N GLU A 52 58.29 -9.93 4.19
CA GLU A 52 58.34 -10.81 5.36
C GLU A 52 59.08 -10.13 6.51
N ARG A 53 60.20 -9.48 6.22
CA ARG A 53 61.04 -8.76 7.18
C ARG A 53 60.36 -7.54 7.80
N GLU A 54 59.93 -6.59 6.97
CA GLU A 54 59.45 -5.28 7.46
C GLU A 54 58.00 -5.35 7.94
N CYS A 55 57.15 -6.09 7.23
CA CYS A 55 55.71 -6.08 7.50
C CYS A 55 55.15 -7.34 8.19
N GLN A 56 55.79 -8.52 8.13
CA GLN A 56 55.26 -9.73 8.80
C GLN A 56 55.98 -10.05 10.12
N GLU A 57 57.29 -9.82 10.21
CA GLU A 57 58.03 -9.93 11.48
C GLU A 57 57.92 -8.67 12.36
N GLU A 58 57.82 -7.48 11.76
CA GLU A 58 57.67 -6.19 12.44
C GLU A 58 56.45 -5.39 11.90
N VAL A 59 56.27 -4.13 12.34
CA VAL A 59 55.15 -3.26 11.92
C VAL A 59 55.66 -2.18 10.99
N CYS A 60 55.32 -2.28 9.70
CA CYS A 60 55.76 -1.35 8.66
C CYS A 60 54.79 -0.17 8.48
N SER A 61 55.30 0.92 7.89
CA SER A 61 54.59 2.12 7.45
C SER A 61 54.11 2.01 6.01
N GLN A 62 53.28 2.98 5.57
CA GLN A 62 52.79 3.04 4.20
C GLN A 62 53.90 3.38 3.19
N GLU A 63 55.00 3.98 3.65
CA GLU A 63 56.15 4.37 2.82
C GLU A 63 57.04 3.16 2.54
N GLU A 64 57.41 2.39 3.57
CA GLU A 64 58.08 1.08 3.43
C GLU A 64 57.23 0.11 2.57
N ALA A 65 55.91 0.09 2.76
CA ALA A 65 55.00 -0.68 1.89
C ALA A 65 55.01 -0.19 0.42
N ALA A 66 55.23 1.10 0.15
CA ALA A 66 55.32 1.61 -1.21
C ALA A 66 56.60 1.16 -1.92
N GLU A 67 57.72 1.11 -1.19
CA GLU A 67 59.00 0.62 -1.69
C GLU A 67 58.96 -0.87 -2.05
N ILE A 68 58.31 -1.69 -1.23
CA ILE A 68 58.09 -3.13 -1.49
C ILE A 68 57.29 -3.36 -2.77
N PHE A 69 56.17 -2.63 -2.97
CA PHE A 69 55.19 -2.96 -4.01
C PHE A 69 55.32 -2.19 -5.33
N GLN A 70 56.11 -1.10 -5.36
CA GLN A 70 56.52 -0.29 -6.52
C GLN A 70 55.41 0.40 -7.33
N THR A 71 54.16 -0.08 -7.29
CA THR A 71 52.99 0.61 -7.87
C THR A 71 51.97 0.92 -6.79
N THR A 72 51.31 2.07 -6.93
CA THR A 72 50.36 2.59 -5.94
C THR A 72 49.20 1.65 -5.70
N GLU A 73 48.74 0.93 -6.73
CA GLU A 73 47.64 -0.03 -6.67
C GLU A 73 47.99 -1.21 -5.75
N LYS A 74 49.14 -1.86 -6.00
CA LYS A 74 49.60 -3.00 -5.18
C LYS A 74 49.92 -2.59 -3.75
N THR A 75 50.53 -1.41 -3.58
CA THR A 75 50.78 -0.80 -2.28
C THR A 75 49.47 -0.68 -1.50
N LEU A 76 48.41 -0.15 -2.13
CA LEU A 76 47.10 -0.02 -1.51
C LEU A 76 46.42 -1.37 -1.26
N GLU A 77 46.45 -2.31 -2.21
CA GLU A 77 45.88 -3.67 -2.03
C GLU A 77 46.50 -4.38 -0.82
N PHE A 78 47.82 -4.28 -0.66
CA PHE A 78 48.50 -4.79 0.54
C PHE A 78 48.10 -3.97 1.78
N TRP A 79 48.25 -2.64 1.74
CA TRP A 79 48.08 -1.77 2.90
C TRP A 79 46.67 -1.87 3.51
N TYR A 80 45.61 -1.93 2.69
CA TYR A 80 44.23 -2.15 3.16
C TYR A 80 44.04 -3.49 3.89
N LYS A 81 44.73 -4.54 3.45
CA LYS A 81 44.72 -5.86 4.10
C LYS A 81 45.61 -5.88 5.36
N TYR A 82 46.66 -5.07 5.36
CA TYR A 82 47.68 -5.06 6.41
C TYR A 82 47.21 -4.36 7.69
N ILE A 83 46.55 -3.20 7.54
CA ILE A 83 46.06 -2.38 8.66
C ILE A 83 44.71 -2.87 9.24
N ASP A 84 44.18 -4.00 8.74
CA ASP A 84 42.88 -4.64 9.06
C ASP A 84 41.65 -3.70 9.05
N LEU A 85 41.75 -2.53 8.40
CA LEU A 85 40.64 -1.60 8.20
C LEU A 85 39.77 -2.05 7.02
N ASN A 86 39.18 -3.23 7.12
CA ASN A 86 38.01 -3.59 6.32
C ASN A 86 36.82 -2.72 6.76
N PRO A 87 36.40 -1.69 5.99
CA PRO A 87 35.37 -0.77 6.46
C PRO A 87 33.98 -1.41 6.46
N CYS A 88 33.83 -2.61 5.88
CA CYS A 88 32.63 -3.42 5.97
C CYS A 88 32.59 -4.34 7.21
N GLY A 89 33.66 -4.42 8.02
CA GLY A 89 33.76 -5.35 9.16
C GLY A 89 32.67 -5.18 10.22
N THR A 90 32.09 -3.98 10.34
CA THR A 90 30.96 -3.65 11.24
C THR A 90 29.66 -3.33 10.49
N ASN A 91 29.62 -3.57 9.17
CA ASN A 91 28.58 -3.16 8.22
C ASN A 91 28.02 -1.72 8.44
N PRO A 92 28.67 -0.68 7.89
CA PRO A 92 28.21 0.71 7.99
C PRO A 92 26.91 1.01 7.19
N CYS A 93 26.33 0.02 6.53
CA CYS A 93 25.12 0.16 5.73
C CYS A 93 23.86 -0.07 6.59
N LEU A 94 23.14 1.00 6.88
CA LEU A 94 21.91 0.98 7.65
C LEU A 94 20.76 0.33 6.87
N ASN A 95 19.63 0.10 7.56
CA ASN A 95 18.37 -0.33 6.95
C ASN A 95 18.46 -1.61 6.09
N GLY A 96 19.37 -2.53 6.43
CA GLY A 96 19.59 -3.78 5.70
C GLY A 96 20.33 -3.61 4.37
N GLY A 97 21.12 -2.53 4.21
CA GLY A 97 22.05 -2.41 3.09
C GLY A 97 23.19 -3.43 3.18
N MET A 98 23.68 -3.89 2.03
CA MET A 98 24.83 -4.77 1.92
C MET A 98 26.09 -3.94 1.68
N CYS A 99 27.11 -4.12 2.51
CA CYS A 99 28.40 -3.46 2.34
C CYS A 99 29.29 -4.22 1.35
N THR A 100 29.82 -3.51 0.37
CA THR A 100 30.80 -4.01 -0.61
C THR A 100 32.01 -3.07 -0.65
N LEU A 101 33.20 -3.62 -0.90
CA LEU A 101 34.41 -2.81 -1.11
C LEU A 101 34.46 -2.31 -2.57
N ASP A 102 34.69 -1.02 -2.76
CA ASP A 102 35.03 -0.43 -4.06
C ASP A 102 36.21 0.55 -3.87
N ARG A 103 37.32 0.29 -4.58
CA ARG A 103 38.53 1.15 -4.63
C ARG A 103 39.06 1.62 -3.26
N GLY A 104 38.95 0.78 -2.23
CA GLY A 104 39.40 1.08 -0.86
C GLY A 104 38.39 1.82 0.02
N ALA A 105 37.22 2.19 -0.51
CA ALA A 105 36.09 2.67 0.27
C ALA A 105 35.03 1.57 0.44
N PHE A 106 34.15 1.73 1.42
CA PHE A 106 32.88 1.01 1.39
C PHE A 106 31.87 1.70 0.46
N LEU A 107 31.15 0.86 -0.27
CA LEU A 107 29.93 1.16 -1.01
C LEU A 107 28.78 0.38 -0.35
N CYS A 108 27.64 1.03 -0.13
CA CYS A 108 26.45 0.36 0.36
C CYS A 108 25.45 0.11 -0.79
N LEU A 109 25.19 -1.17 -1.07
CA LEU A 109 24.10 -1.61 -1.92
C LEU A 109 22.80 -1.56 -1.09
N CYS A 110 22.04 -0.49 -1.27
CA CYS A 110 20.83 -0.25 -0.49
C CYS A 110 19.65 -1.12 -0.95
N SER A 111 18.85 -1.58 0.02
CA SER A 111 17.49 -2.06 -0.27
C SER A 111 16.72 -0.95 -1.01
N PRO A 112 15.88 -1.23 -2.03
CA PRO A 112 15.29 -0.21 -2.91
C PRO A 112 14.44 0.89 -2.26
N GLN A 113 14.09 0.74 -0.98
CA GLN A 113 13.41 1.76 -0.18
C GLN A 113 14.35 2.85 0.36
N TYR A 114 15.67 2.70 0.21
CA TYR A 114 16.70 3.54 0.84
C TYR A 114 17.81 3.95 -0.14
N HIS A 115 18.47 5.09 0.14
CA HIS A 115 19.55 5.64 -0.67
C HIS A 115 20.58 6.41 0.19
N GLY A 116 21.59 6.95 -0.48
CA GLY A 116 22.74 7.62 0.14
C GLY A 116 23.82 6.63 0.57
N ARG A 117 25.02 7.16 0.87
CA ARG A 117 26.25 6.36 1.04
C ARG A 117 26.17 5.24 2.09
N THR A 118 25.31 5.39 3.10
CA THR A 118 25.08 4.44 4.20
C THR A 118 23.65 3.89 4.24
N CYS A 119 22.85 4.11 3.19
CA CYS A 119 21.42 3.74 3.14
C CYS A 119 20.55 4.35 4.26
N ALA A 120 21.00 5.47 4.86
CA ALA A 120 20.31 6.15 5.94
C ALA A 120 19.00 6.83 5.50
N SER A 121 18.97 7.35 4.26
CA SER A 121 17.84 8.12 3.74
C SER A 121 16.81 7.23 3.05
N VAL A 122 15.52 7.49 3.26
CA VAL A 122 14.42 6.81 2.55
C VAL A 122 14.25 7.42 1.16
N VAL A 123 14.07 6.59 0.13
CA VAL A 123 13.84 7.04 -1.25
C VAL A 123 12.52 7.80 -1.34
N SER A 124 12.60 9.09 -1.64
CA SER A 124 11.44 9.96 -1.90
C SER A 124 11.00 9.87 -3.37
N GLU A 125 10.41 8.73 -3.74
CA GLU A 125 9.69 8.53 -5.00
C GLU A 125 8.28 8.02 -4.70
N CYS A 126 7.31 8.34 -5.55
CA CYS A 126 5.93 7.84 -5.42
C CYS A 126 5.84 6.31 -5.50
N ARG A 127 6.85 5.64 -6.09
CA ARG A 127 6.99 4.18 -6.11
C ARG A 127 7.05 3.56 -4.71
N TYR A 128 7.61 4.26 -3.72
CA TYR A 128 7.84 3.73 -2.38
C TYR A 128 6.90 4.39 -1.37
N ARG A 129 6.01 3.59 -0.76
CA ARG A 129 5.01 4.04 0.23
C ARG A 129 4.17 5.25 -0.22
N ASN A 130 3.91 5.37 -1.52
CA ASN A 130 3.22 6.51 -2.15
C ASN A 130 3.91 7.87 -1.87
N GLY A 131 5.25 7.91 -1.82
CA GLY A 131 6.01 9.13 -1.48
C GLY A 131 5.82 9.64 -0.05
N GLY A 132 5.10 8.88 0.79
CA GLY A 132 4.59 9.34 2.08
C GLY A 132 3.22 10.03 2.01
N CYS A 133 2.76 10.44 0.82
CA CYS A 133 1.52 11.19 0.59
C CYS A 133 0.26 10.46 1.10
N ARG A 134 -0.74 11.22 1.59
CA ARG A 134 -2.00 10.69 2.13
C ARG A 134 -2.93 10.12 1.07
N GLN A 135 -2.95 10.71 -0.13
CA GLN A 135 -3.80 10.31 -1.24
C GLN A 135 -3.00 10.17 -2.54
N LEU A 136 -2.80 11.25 -3.29
CA LEU A 136 -2.14 11.22 -4.60
C LEU A 136 -0.65 11.58 -4.51
N CYS A 137 0.16 11.06 -5.43
CA CYS A 137 1.59 11.35 -5.51
C CYS A 137 2.04 11.51 -6.97
N ARG A 138 2.88 12.53 -7.24
CA ARG A 138 3.50 12.78 -8.55
C ARG A 138 5.00 13.02 -8.41
N ASP A 139 5.81 12.20 -9.07
CA ASP A 139 7.24 12.42 -9.22
C ASP A 139 7.51 13.65 -10.13
N LEU A 140 8.48 14.49 -9.78
CA LEU A 140 8.75 15.76 -10.48
C LEU A 140 9.96 15.67 -11.44
N PRO A 141 9.89 16.32 -12.63
CA PRO A 141 11.05 16.42 -13.53
C PRO A 141 12.13 17.29 -12.90
N GLY A 142 13.29 16.69 -12.60
CA GLY A 142 14.37 17.29 -11.81
C GLY A 142 14.60 16.62 -10.44
N GLY A 143 13.70 15.72 -10.03
CA GLY A 143 13.79 14.98 -8.78
C GLY A 143 12.88 15.52 -7.67
N GLY A 144 12.62 14.68 -6.66
CA GLY A 144 11.59 14.94 -5.65
C GLY A 144 10.17 14.64 -6.15
N LEU A 145 9.20 14.88 -5.29
CA LEU A 145 7.78 14.56 -5.53
C LEU A 145 6.86 15.65 -5.00
N GLN A 146 5.64 15.67 -5.52
CA GLN A 146 4.54 16.50 -5.08
C GLN A 146 3.36 15.60 -4.65
N CYS A 147 2.87 15.80 -3.43
CA CYS A 147 1.63 15.18 -3.00
C CYS A 147 0.41 15.97 -3.52
N GLY A 148 -0.70 15.26 -3.72
CA GLY A 148 -1.99 15.84 -4.06
C GLY A 148 -3.14 15.13 -3.35
N CYS A 149 -4.33 15.72 -3.44
CA CYS A 149 -5.53 15.18 -2.85
C CYS A 149 -6.61 14.92 -3.91
N ALA A 150 -7.54 14.03 -3.61
CA ALA A 150 -8.63 13.65 -4.50
C ALA A 150 -9.83 14.61 -4.36
N ASP A 151 -10.88 14.40 -5.14
CA ASP A 151 -12.06 15.28 -5.14
C ASP A 151 -12.72 15.42 -3.76
N GLY A 152 -13.00 16.66 -3.35
CA GLY A 152 -13.53 17.01 -2.04
C GLY A 152 -12.49 17.00 -0.90
N PHE A 153 -11.20 17.01 -1.21
CA PHE A 153 -10.11 17.15 -0.25
C PHE A 153 -9.16 18.31 -0.61
N GLN A 154 -8.45 18.84 0.39
CA GLN A 154 -7.40 19.85 0.24
C GLN A 154 -6.10 19.36 0.89
N LEU A 155 -4.95 19.75 0.33
CA LEU A 155 -3.64 19.39 0.85
C LEU A 155 -3.39 20.11 2.18
N ASP A 156 -2.99 19.36 3.20
CA ASP A 156 -2.72 19.90 4.53
C ASP A 156 -1.39 20.69 4.57
N PRO A 157 -1.15 21.57 5.57
CA PRO A 157 0.06 22.39 5.64
C PRO A 157 1.40 21.63 5.77
N ASP A 158 1.36 20.32 6.07
CA ASP A 158 2.54 19.43 6.04
C ASP A 158 2.95 19.01 4.62
N LEU A 159 2.19 19.45 3.61
CA LEU A 159 2.31 19.12 2.18
C LEU A 159 2.17 17.62 1.87
N LYS A 160 1.54 16.84 2.76
CA LYS A 160 1.39 15.38 2.64
C LYS A 160 0.01 14.86 3.05
N GLY A 161 -0.62 15.48 4.04
CA GLY A 161 -1.98 15.21 4.50
C GLY A 161 -3.05 15.66 3.51
N CYS A 162 -4.28 15.19 3.73
CA CYS A 162 -5.45 15.57 2.95
C CYS A 162 -6.70 15.64 3.84
N SER A 163 -7.12 16.85 4.23
CA SER A 163 -8.36 17.14 4.94
C SER A 163 -9.55 17.24 3.99
N LYS A 164 -10.77 17.05 4.51
CA LYS A 164 -12.03 17.13 3.73
C LYS A 164 -12.46 18.58 3.58
N THR A 165 -12.82 19.01 2.37
CA THR A 165 -13.41 20.35 2.12
C THR A 165 -14.93 20.33 1.93
N VAL A 166 -15.52 19.16 1.63
CA VAL A 166 -16.96 19.00 1.42
C VAL A 166 -17.54 17.89 2.29
N LEU A 167 -18.86 17.93 2.55
CA LEU A 167 -19.54 16.98 3.41
C LEU A 167 -19.49 15.53 2.87
N PHE A 168 -19.55 15.36 1.54
CA PHE A 168 -19.50 14.08 0.85
C PHE A 168 -18.38 14.09 -0.21
N PRO A 169 -17.11 13.94 0.20
CA PRO A 169 -15.98 13.90 -0.72
C PRO A 169 -15.86 12.51 -1.35
N CYS A 170 -15.01 12.36 -2.38
CA CYS A 170 -14.89 11.06 -3.03
C CYS A 170 -14.34 9.97 -2.09
N GLY A 171 -14.68 8.71 -2.37
CA GLY A 171 -14.09 7.55 -1.71
C GLY A 171 -14.38 7.44 -0.22
N ARG A 172 -15.42 8.09 0.31
CA ARG A 172 -15.83 7.97 1.71
C ARG A 172 -17.18 7.28 1.86
N GLN A 173 -17.32 6.49 2.93
CA GLN A 173 -18.53 5.77 3.28
C GLN A 173 -19.19 6.48 4.47
N HIS A 174 -20.46 6.87 4.33
CA HIS A 174 -21.17 7.73 5.28
C HIS A 174 -22.33 6.99 5.98
N ARG A 175 -22.13 5.69 6.26
CA ARG A 175 -23.15 4.73 6.74
C ARG A 175 -23.91 5.20 7.99
N HIS A 176 -23.24 5.92 8.89
CA HIS A 176 -23.81 6.45 10.14
C HIS A 176 -24.89 7.53 9.91
N LEU A 177 -24.91 8.13 8.71
CA LEU A 177 -25.88 9.16 8.30
C LEU A 177 -27.05 8.57 7.47
N VAL A 178 -27.11 7.25 7.29
CA VAL A 178 -28.26 6.59 6.65
C VAL A 178 -29.37 6.41 7.69
N PRO A 179 -30.59 6.95 7.48
CA PRO A 179 -31.70 6.72 8.39
C PRO A 179 -32.18 5.28 8.32
N TYR A 180 -31.75 4.44 9.28
CA TYR A 180 -32.23 3.07 9.40
C TYR A 180 -33.70 3.08 9.87
N GLY A 181 -34.62 2.80 8.95
CA GLY A 181 -36.06 2.66 9.20
C GLY A 181 -36.47 1.45 10.06
N GLY A 182 -35.60 0.98 10.95
CA GLY A 182 -35.90 -0.08 11.90
C GLY A 182 -36.58 0.48 13.14
N ARG A 183 -37.77 -0.02 13.49
CA ARG A 183 -38.44 0.28 14.75
C ARG A 183 -37.74 -0.39 15.93
N SER A 184 -36.58 0.12 16.33
CA SER A 184 -36.02 -0.16 17.65
C SER A 184 -36.80 0.66 18.67
N LEU A 185 -37.67 0.01 19.44
CA LEU A 185 -38.22 0.61 20.65
C LEU A 185 -37.06 0.80 21.64
N TRP A 186 -37.01 1.95 22.31
CA TRP A 186 -36.00 2.32 23.33
C TRP A 186 -34.56 2.60 22.82
N THR A 187 -34.37 3.72 22.14
CA THR A 187 -33.28 4.67 22.47
C THR A 187 -33.84 6.10 22.47
N ASN A 188 -33.34 6.97 23.35
CA ASN A 188 -33.93 8.29 23.55
C ASN A 188 -33.48 9.26 22.45
N SER A 189 -34.37 9.61 21.53
CA SER A 189 -34.05 10.49 20.39
C SER A 189 -34.01 11.96 20.82
N GLN A 190 -32.81 12.50 21.04
CA GLN A 190 -32.61 13.95 21.00
C GLN A 190 -32.57 14.41 19.54
N GLU A 191 -33.53 15.25 19.16
CA GLU A 191 -33.61 15.83 17.81
C GLU A 191 -32.50 16.88 17.62
N VAL A 192 -31.46 16.53 16.86
CA VAL A 192 -30.38 17.47 16.52
C VAL A 192 -30.83 18.38 15.37
N ASN A 193 -31.59 19.43 15.71
CA ASN A 193 -31.99 20.48 14.78
C ASN A 193 -30.78 21.30 14.31
N LEU A 194 -30.16 20.89 13.20
CA LEU A 194 -29.10 21.63 12.53
C LEU A 194 -29.66 22.76 11.65
N THR A 195 -30.24 23.78 12.29
CA THR A 195 -30.38 25.09 11.65
C THR A 195 -29.01 25.75 11.57
N SER A 196 -28.56 26.07 10.37
CA SER A 196 -27.28 26.74 10.14
C SER A 196 -27.28 28.16 10.71
N GLN A 197 -26.48 28.40 11.75
CA GLN A 197 -26.07 29.74 12.17
C GLN A 197 -24.54 29.86 12.03
N GLU A 198 -24.12 30.91 11.34
CA GLU A 198 -22.71 31.25 11.16
C GLU A 198 -22.18 31.91 12.44
N VAL A 199 -21.18 31.29 13.07
CA VAL A 199 -20.50 31.86 14.25
C VAL A 199 -19.17 32.46 13.82
N ASN A 200 -19.21 33.73 13.43
CA ASN A 200 -18.00 34.54 13.22
C ASN A 200 -17.31 34.79 14.57
N LEU A 201 -16.08 34.31 14.73
CA LEU A 201 -15.23 34.60 15.89
C LEU A 201 -13.95 35.31 15.44
N THR A 202 -14.00 36.64 15.47
CA THR A 202 -12.80 37.48 15.36
C THR A 202 -11.98 37.37 16.64
N SER A 203 -10.79 36.81 16.55
CA SER A 203 -9.86 36.69 17.68
C SER A 203 -9.27 38.04 18.06
N GLN A 204 -9.68 38.60 19.20
CA GLN A 204 -9.06 39.77 19.80
C GLN A 204 -8.18 39.33 20.98
N GLU A 205 -6.91 39.72 20.98
CA GLU A 205 -5.95 39.32 22.01
C GLU A 205 -6.18 40.07 23.32
N VAL A 206 -6.20 39.34 24.44
CA VAL A 206 -6.08 39.91 25.80
C VAL A 206 -5.12 39.06 26.62
N ASN A 207 -3.90 39.57 26.79
CA ASN A 207 -3.01 39.14 27.88
C ASN A 207 -3.53 39.69 29.21
N LEU A 208 -3.39 38.95 30.32
CA LEU A 208 -2.85 39.50 31.58
C LEU A 208 -2.52 38.42 32.62
N THR A 209 -1.54 38.78 33.44
CA THR A 209 -0.81 38.02 34.45
C THR A 209 -1.62 37.46 35.63
N SER A 210 -1.03 36.43 36.24
CA SER A 210 -1.40 35.78 37.51
C SER A 210 -1.64 36.73 38.71
N GLN A 211 -2.65 36.38 39.52
CA GLN A 211 -2.55 36.39 40.99
C GLN A 211 -3.64 35.50 41.64
N GLU A 212 -3.41 35.09 42.89
CA GLU A 212 -4.29 34.17 43.64
C GLU A 212 -5.44 34.92 44.34
N VAL A 213 -6.64 34.33 44.36
CA VAL A 213 -7.71 34.66 45.31
C VAL A 213 -8.36 33.35 45.78
N ASN A 214 -8.49 33.17 47.09
CA ASN A 214 -8.94 31.93 47.72
C ASN A 214 -10.20 32.18 48.55
N LEU A 215 -11.36 31.68 48.12
CA LEU A 215 -12.65 31.88 48.78
C LEU A 215 -13.49 30.58 48.83
N THR A 216 -13.38 29.92 49.99
CA THR A 216 -14.39 29.09 50.68
C THR A 216 -15.46 28.35 49.88
N SER A 217 -15.45 27.02 50.04
CA SER A 217 -16.38 26.03 49.51
C SER A 217 -17.86 26.26 49.83
N GLN A 218 -18.72 25.84 48.88
CA GLN A 218 -20.01 25.23 49.20
C GLN A 218 -20.20 24.00 48.28
N GLU A 219 -20.67 22.89 48.83
CA GLU A 219 -20.63 21.58 48.16
C GLU A 219 -21.82 21.36 47.23
N VAL A 220 -21.56 20.95 45.97
CA VAL A 220 -22.56 20.36 45.08
C VAL A 220 -22.04 18.99 44.66
N ASN A 221 -22.70 17.94 45.17
CA ASN A 221 -22.20 16.58 45.09
C ASN A 221 -22.63 15.90 43.77
N LEU A 222 -21.73 15.88 42.79
CA LEU A 222 -21.89 15.19 41.51
C LEU A 222 -20.72 14.23 41.30
N THR A 223 -21.01 12.94 41.19
CA THR A 223 -20.00 11.87 41.07
C THR A 223 -19.27 11.94 39.73
N SER A 224 -18.02 12.39 39.74
CA SER A 224 -17.13 12.33 38.59
C SER A 224 -16.72 10.88 38.31
N GLN A 225 -17.21 10.30 37.22
CA GLN A 225 -16.66 9.07 36.65
C GLN A 225 -15.85 9.42 35.40
N GLU A 226 -14.57 9.01 35.39
CA GLU A 226 -13.63 9.37 34.33
C GLU A 226 -13.99 8.67 33.00
N VAL A 227 -14.41 9.45 31.99
CA VAL A 227 -14.58 8.94 30.63
C VAL A 227 -13.24 9.09 29.90
N ASN A 228 -12.46 8.01 29.92
CA ASN A 228 -11.14 7.97 29.30
C ASN A 228 -11.26 7.97 27.76
N LEU A 229 -10.81 9.04 27.11
CA LEU A 229 -11.04 9.29 25.67
C LEU A 229 -10.02 8.55 24.78
N SER A 230 -10.03 7.22 24.83
CA SER A 230 -9.08 6.36 24.10
C SER A 230 -9.68 5.49 22.99
N ASP A 231 -11.01 5.36 22.91
CA ASP A 231 -11.71 4.58 21.86
C ASP A 231 -12.20 5.49 20.72
N MET A 232 -11.50 5.45 19.57
CA MET A 232 -11.98 5.73 18.20
C MET A 232 -10.85 5.53 17.17
N LEU A 233 -10.12 4.41 17.28
CA LEU A 233 -9.09 3.98 16.32
C LEU A 233 -9.39 2.57 15.82
N ASP A 234 -10.24 2.46 14.80
CA ASP A 234 -10.56 1.19 14.13
C ASP A 234 -9.32 0.57 13.45
N THR A 235 -8.63 -0.32 14.17
CA THR A 235 -7.55 -1.15 13.62
C THR A 235 -7.99 -2.62 13.51
N ASP A 236 -8.82 -2.93 12.50
CA ASP A 236 -9.22 -4.30 12.14
C ASP A 236 -8.02 -5.13 11.62
N ALA A 237 -7.20 -5.64 12.53
CA ALA A 237 -6.06 -6.51 12.27
C ALA A 237 -6.34 -7.95 12.75
N TRP A 238 -7.20 -8.68 12.03
CA TRP A 238 -7.58 -10.04 12.41
C TRP A 238 -6.46 -11.06 12.14
N THR A 239 -5.70 -11.43 13.18
CA THR A 239 -4.75 -12.54 13.14
C THR A 239 -5.47 -13.89 13.27
N VAL A 240 -5.29 -14.79 12.31
CA VAL A 240 -5.93 -16.12 12.29
C VAL A 240 -4.98 -17.17 12.86
N ASN A 241 -4.97 -17.33 14.18
CA ASN A 241 -4.28 -18.46 14.82
C ASN A 241 -5.13 -19.74 14.69
N ALA A 242 -4.69 -20.66 13.84
CA ALA A 242 -5.27 -21.99 13.75
C ALA A 242 -4.82 -22.85 14.96
N SER A 243 -5.77 -23.30 15.77
CA SER A 243 -5.56 -24.32 16.79
C SER A 243 -6.68 -25.35 16.73
N SER A 244 -6.35 -26.62 16.93
CA SER A 244 -7.24 -27.75 16.64
C SER A 244 -8.21 -28.05 17.79
N GLY A 245 -9.51 -28.03 17.49
CA GLY A 245 -10.58 -28.52 18.35
C GLY A 245 -11.73 -29.04 17.50
N GLY A 246 -12.11 -30.31 17.67
CA GLY A 246 -13.15 -30.96 16.88
C GLY A 246 -14.53 -30.86 17.52
N GLY A 247 -15.53 -30.45 16.75
CA GLY A 247 -16.94 -30.46 17.13
C GLY A 247 -17.83 -30.32 15.89
N ASN A 248 -18.78 -31.24 15.71
CA ASN A 248 -19.72 -31.25 14.59
C ASN A 248 -21.02 -30.55 15.01
N GLU A 249 -21.38 -29.44 14.37
CA GLU A 249 -22.76 -28.92 14.48
C GLU A 249 -23.22 -28.20 13.19
N THR A 250 -24.35 -28.69 12.67
CA THR A 250 -25.27 -28.25 11.60
C THR A 250 -24.96 -27.06 10.68
N GLU A 251 -25.18 -27.30 9.38
CA GLU A 251 -25.24 -26.39 8.23
C GLU A 251 -25.58 -24.89 8.50
N GLY A 252 -24.57 -24.02 8.40
CA GLY A 252 -24.72 -22.55 8.34
C GLY A 252 -24.86 -22.03 6.89
N VAL A 253 -25.93 -21.27 6.63
CA VAL A 253 -26.33 -20.72 5.31
C VAL A 253 -25.18 -20.03 4.55
N ALA A 254 -24.81 -20.57 3.37
CA ALA A 254 -23.75 -20.02 2.53
C ALA A 254 -24.18 -18.73 1.77
N PRO A 255 -23.46 -17.60 1.91
CA PRO A 255 -23.76 -16.32 1.23
C PRO A 255 -23.26 -16.29 -0.23
N ARG A 256 -24.04 -15.65 -1.12
CA ARG A 256 -23.90 -15.74 -2.61
C ARG A 256 -24.45 -14.47 -3.32
N ILE A 257 -23.89 -13.75 -4.32
CA ILE A 257 -22.55 -13.60 -4.97
C ILE A 257 -21.49 -14.49 -4.39
N VAL A 258 -20.85 -15.33 -5.22
CA VAL A 258 -20.11 -16.52 -4.79
C VAL A 258 -19.16 -16.19 -3.63
N GLY A 259 -19.42 -16.76 -2.45
CA GLY A 259 -18.73 -16.50 -1.18
C GLY A 259 -18.85 -15.08 -0.58
N GLY A 260 -19.24 -14.07 -1.36
CA GLY A 260 -19.43 -12.68 -0.96
C GLY A 260 -20.67 -12.42 -0.10
N VAL A 261 -20.59 -11.39 0.74
CA VAL A 261 -21.61 -11.01 1.74
C VAL A 261 -22.64 -10.03 1.19
N LEU A 262 -23.72 -9.80 1.96
CA LEU A 262 -24.59 -8.64 1.74
C LEU A 262 -23.82 -7.36 2.06
N GLU A 263 -24.03 -6.31 1.27
CA GLU A 263 -23.56 -4.98 1.61
C GLU A 263 -24.50 -4.31 2.62
N LYS A 264 -24.06 -3.25 3.30
CA LYS A 264 -24.91 -2.36 4.12
C LYS A 264 -25.49 -1.23 3.25
N LEU A 265 -26.61 -0.63 3.66
CA LEU A 265 -27.08 0.62 3.07
C LEU A 265 -25.99 1.71 3.20
N GLY A 266 -25.76 2.49 2.15
CA GLY A 266 -24.59 3.40 2.06
C GLY A 266 -23.22 2.67 2.09
N GLY A 267 -23.21 1.38 1.76
CA GLY A 267 -22.04 0.50 1.84
C GLY A 267 -20.99 0.77 0.77
N SER A 268 -21.45 0.87 -0.48
CA SER A 268 -20.69 1.33 -1.66
C SER A 268 -21.47 2.49 -2.30
N PRO A 269 -21.37 3.74 -1.79
CA PRO A 269 -22.20 4.85 -2.26
C PRO A 269 -21.86 5.33 -3.68
N TRP A 270 -20.78 4.80 -4.27
CA TRP A 270 -20.39 4.98 -5.67
C TRP A 270 -21.00 3.93 -6.60
N GLN A 271 -21.70 2.93 -6.08
CA GLN A 271 -22.30 1.88 -6.89
C GLN A 271 -23.42 2.44 -7.77
N VAL A 272 -23.36 2.10 -9.05
CA VAL A 272 -24.40 2.40 -10.04
C VAL A 272 -24.96 1.09 -10.59
N LEU A 273 -26.25 1.11 -10.94
CA LEU A 273 -26.93 0.09 -11.75
C LEU A 273 -27.35 0.72 -13.07
N LEU A 274 -26.94 0.14 -14.20
CA LEU A 274 -27.37 0.54 -15.55
C LEU A 274 -28.69 -0.17 -15.87
N ARG A 275 -29.70 0.60 -16.27
CA ARG A 275 -31.05 0.11 -16.57
C ARG A 275 -31.48 0.45 -18.01
N ARG A 276 -32.17 -0.50 -18.62
CA ARG A 276 -32.89 -0.35 -19.89
C ARG A 276 -34.21 0.42 -19.70
N ALA A 277 -34.85 0.81 -20.80
CA ALA A 277 -36.14 1.52 -20.79
C ALA A 277 -37.31 0.69 -20.20
N ASP A 278 -37.18 -0.63 -20.13
CA ASP A 278 -38.10 -1.56 -19.44
C ASP A 278 -37.83 -1.65 -17.92
N GLY A 279 -36.85 -0.89 -17.40
CA GLY A 279 -36.42 -0.89 -16.00
C GLY A 279 -35.49 -2.05 -15.63
N TYR A 280 -35.15 -2.96 -16.56
CA TYR A 280 -34.27 -4.10 -16.29
C TYR A 280 -32.83 -3.62 -16.05
N GLY A 281 -32.32 -3.87 -14.84
CA GLY A 281 -30.94 -3.58 -14.45
C GLY A 281 -30.00 -4.71 -14.80
N PHE A 282 -29.08 -4.46 -15.74
CA PHE A 282 -28.32 -5.49 -16.44
C PHE A 282 -26.80 -5.43 -16.22
N CYS A 283 -26.22 -4.23 -16.07
CA CYS A 283 -24.81 -4.01 -15.75
C CYS A 283 -24.64 -3.08 -14.53
N GLY A 284 -23.46 -3.13 -13.92
CA GLY A 284 -23.00 -2.16 -12.94
C GLY A 284 -22.30 -0.95 -13.55
N GLY A 285 -22.04 0.03 -12.69
CA GLY A 285 -21.18 1.18 -12.98
C GLY A 285 -20.59 1.75 -11.68
N THR A 286 -19.66 2.70 -11.82
CA THR A 286 -19.09 3.44 -10.70
C THR A 286 -19.23 4.94 -10.92
N LEU A 287 -19.89 5.64 -10.00
CA LEU A 287 -19.93 7.10 -9.97
C LEU A 287 -18.53 7.63 -9.64
N VAL A 288 -17.96 8.50 -10.49
CA VAL A 288 -16.62 9.09 -10.30
C VAL A 288 -16.64 10.62 -10.18
N SER A 289 -17.75 11.25 -10.59
CA SER A 289 -18.14 12.61 -10.18
C SER A 289 -19.65 12.78 -10.39
N ASP A 290 -20.20 13.92 -10.00
CA ASP A 290 -21.64 14.21 -9.94
C ASP A 290 -22.39 13.97 -11.26
N ARG A 291 -21.72 14.06 -12.43
CA ARG A 291 -22.32 13.78 -13.75
C ARG A 291 -21.65 12.65 -14.53
N TRP A 292 -20.70 11.92 -13.94
CA TRP A 292 -19.89 10.94 -14.67
C TRP A 292 -19.84 9.57 -14.00
N VAL A 293 -20.18 8.53 -14.77
CA VAL A 293 -20.13 7.12 -14.39
C VAL A 293 -19.14 6.38 -15.29
N VAL A 294 -18.26 5.57 -14.71
CA VAL A 294 -17.44 4.57 -15.42
C VAL A 294 -18.21 3.26 -15.48
N SER A 295 -18.17 2.57 -16.62
CA SER A 295 -18.65 1.18 -16.77
C SER A 295 -17.75 0.43 -17.77
N ALA A 296 -18.08 -0.82 -18.07
CA ALA A 296 -17.43 -1.64 -19.10
C ALA A 296 -18.02 -1.29 -20.48
N ALA A 297 -17.21 -1.35 -21.55
CA ALA A 297 -17.66 -1.02 -22.89
C ALA A 297 -18.69 -1.99 -23.45
N HIS A 298 -18.56 -3.29 -23.18
CA HIS A 298 -19.52 -4.30 -23.64
C HIS A 298 -20.93 -4.08 -23.07
N CYS A 299 -21.06 -3.44 -21.89
CA CYS A 299 -22.36 -3.04 -21.32
C CYS A 299 -23.07 -1.94 -22.12
N LEU A 300 -22.43 -1.34 -23.13
CA LEU A 300 -23.00 -0.33 -24.02
C LEU A 300 -23.34 -0.89 -25.42
N GLU A 301 -23.17 -2.20 -25.62
CA GLU A 301 -23.77 -2.93 -26.75
C GLU A 301 -25.29 -3.12 -26.54
N GLU A 302 -25.76 -3.11 -25.28
CA GLU A 302 -27.18 -2.94 -24.93
C GLU A 302 -27.53 -1.46 -24.70
N SER A 303 -28.79 -1.09 -24.96
CA SER A 303 -29.28 0.29 -24.81
C SER A 303 -29.55 0.66 -23.35
N VAL A 304 -28.61 1.39 -22.74
CA VAL A 304 -28.82 2.09 -21.46
C VAL A 304 -29.78 3.27 -21.66
N ASP A 305 -30.83 3.35 -20.85
CA ASP A 305 -31.78 4.46 -20.82
C ASP A 305 -31.54 5.37 -19.61
N HIS A 306 -31.33 4.76 -18.44
CA HIS A 306 -31.04 5.47 -17.20
C HIS A 306 -30.10 4.68 -16.29
N VAL A 307 -29.54 5.38 -15.31
CA VAL A 307 -28.78 4.80 -14.21
C VAL A 307 -29.54 4.95 -12.90
N THR A 308 -29.31 4.04 -11.95
CA THR A 308 -29.74 4.18 -10.55
C THR A 308 -28.51 4.22 -9.64
N ILE A 309 -28.46 5.21 -8.74
CA ILE A 309 -27.43 5.36 -7.70
C ILE A 309 -28.12 5.31 -6.34
N GLY A 310 -27.50 4.65 -5.36
CA GLY A 310 -28.07 4.51 -4.00
C GLY A 310 -29.14 3.41 -3.86
N ASP A 311 -29.45 2.69 -4.93
CA ASP A 311 -30.21 1.43 -4.94
C ASP A 311 -29.55 0.42 -3.98
N TYR A 312 -30.36 -0.30 -3.22
CA TYR A 312 -29.94 -1.49 -2.49
C TYR A 312 -30.78 -2.71 -2.89
N ASP A 313 -32.11 -2.57 -2.94
CA ASP A 313 -33.06 -3.59 -3.38
C ASP A 313 -33.58 -3.31 -4.80
N LYS A 314 -33.03 -3.99 -5.82
CA LYS A 314 -33.39 -3.78 -7.24
C LYS A 314 -34.90 -3.92 -7.56
N ARG A 315 -35.72 -4.44 -6.64
CA ARG A 315 -37.18 -4.64 -6.77
C ARG A 315 -38.03 -3.63 -6.02
N ARG A 316 -37.47 -2.73 -5.22
CA ARG A 316 -38.21 -1.75 -4.41
C ARG A 316 -37.41 -0.46 -4.31
N PRO A 317 -37.96 0.70 -4.73
CA PRO A 317 -37.25 1.96 -4.63
C PRO A 317 -36.78 2.25 -3.19
N ASP A 318 -35.49 2.48 -3.02
CA ASP A 318 -34.89 2.82 -1.73
C ASP A 318 -35.08 4.33 -1.44
N PRO A 319 -35.33 4.77 -0.18
CA PRO A 319 -35.72 6.16 0.11
C PRO A 319 -34.71 7.26 -0.26
N MET A 320 -33.49 6.89 -0.64
CA MET A 320 -32.41 7.79 -1.04
C MET A 320 -31.76 7.34 -2.37
N GLU A 321 -32.48 6.57 -3.19
CA GLU A 321 -32.04 6.27 -4.56
C GLU A 321 -32.25 7.47 -5.48
N GLN A 322 -31.47 7.54 -6.55
CA GLN A 322 -31.56 8.56 -7.58
C GLN A 322 -31.50 7.90 -8.95
N GLN A 323 -32.54 8.14 -9.77
CA GLN A 323 -32.61 7.68 -11.16
C GLN A 323 -32.32 8.86 -12.10
N LEU A 324 -31.34 8.73 -13.00
CA LEU A 324 -30.96 9.78 -13.94
C LEU A 324 -30.83 9.22 -15.37
N LYS A 325 -31.37 9.93 -16.36
CA LYS A 325 -31.19 9.60 -17.78
C LYS A 325 -29.73 9.80 -18.18
N VAL A 326 -29.22 8.89 -19.03
CA VAL A 326 -27.91 9.06 -19.67
C VAL A 326 -28.06 10.05 -20.83
N GLN A 327 -27.24 11.11 -20.85
CA GLN A 327 -27.25 12.10 -21.92
C GLN A 327 -26.32 11.69 -23.07
N LYS A 328 -25.16 11.09 -22.75
CA LYS A 328 -24.16 10.72 -23.74
C LYS A 328 -23.29 9.56 -23.26
N VAL A 329 -22.86 8.72 -24.19
CA VAL A 329 -22.00 7.55 -23.95
C VAL A 329 -20.70 7.72 -24.72
N PHE A 330 -19.58 7.35 -24.09
CA PHE A 330 -18.24 7.36 -24.67
C PHE A 330 -17.60 6.01 -24.44
N VAL A 331 -17.67 5.11 -25.43
CA VAL A 331 -16.87 3.88 -25.47
C VAL A 331 -15.41 4.24 -25.76
N HIS A 332 -14.45 3.55 -25.14
CA HIS A 332 -13.04 3.76 -25.41
C HIS A 332 -12.69 3.39 -26.87
N PRO A 333 -11.96 4.22 -27.63
CA PRO A 333 -11.76 4.04 -29.07
C PRO A 333 -10.95 2.79 -29.47
N HIS A 334 -10.27 2.15 -28.51
CA HIS A 334 -9.55 0.90 -28.71
C HIS A 334 -10.26 -0.32 -28.09
N PHE A 335 -11.52 -0.21 -27.69
CA PHE A 335 -12.30 -1.36 -27.21
C PHE A 335 -12.40 -2.44 -28.30
N HIS A 336 -12.11 -3.69 -27.96
CA HIS A 336 -12.13 -4.82 -28.89
C HIS A 336 -12.97 -5.98 -28.34
N SER A 337 -14.23 -6.07 -28.78
CA SER A 337 -15.27 -6.93 -28.17
C SER A 337 -14.98 -8.44 -28.16
N PHE A 338 -14.09 -8.95 -29.01
CA PHE A 338 -13.70 -10.37 -28.97
C PHE A 338 -12.66 -10.70 -27.89
N THR A 339 -11.84 -9.73 -27.48
CA THR A 339 -10.79 -9.92 -26.46
C THR A 339 -11.05 -9.16 -25.17
N PHE A 340 -12.05 -8.27 -25.18
CA PHE A 340 -12.33 -7.29 -24.12
C PHE A 340 -11.11 -6.42 -23.75
N ASP A 341 -10.13 -6.29 -24.65
CA ASP A 341 -9.09 -5.27 -24.43
C ASP A 341 -9.72 -3.89 -24.47
N SER A 342 -9.28 -3.02 -23.55
CA SER A 342 -9.80 -1.68 -23.36
C SER A 342 -11.33 -1.63 -23.15
N ASP A 343 -11.90 -2.64 -22.48
CA ASP A 343 -13.31 -2.73 -22.09
C ASP A 343 -13.65 -1.70 -20.99
N ILE A 344 -13.79 -0.45 -21.39
CA ILE A 344 -14.15 0.69 -20.53
C ILE A 344 -14.97 1.73 -21.31
N ALA A 345 -15.97 2.30 -20.65
CA ALA A 345 -16.80 3.37 -21.16
C ALA A 345 -17.09 4.42 -20.07
N LEU A 346 -17.39 5.65 -20.52
CA LEU A 346 -17.97 6.70 -19.69
C LEU A 346 -19.42 6.97 -20.09
N LEU A 347 -20.26 7.16 -19.09
CA LEU A 347 -21.63 7.65 -19.25
C LEU A 347 -21.72 9.04 -18.61
N PHE A 348 -22.18 10.01 -19.40
CA PHE A 348 -22.45 11.38 -18.96
C PHE A 348 -23.94 11.52 -18.64
N LEU A 349 -24.25 12.02 -17.44
CA LEU A 349 -25.60 12.10 -16.91
C LEU A 349 -26.27 13.43 -17.27
N SER A 350 -27.56 13.37 -17.59
CA SER A 350 -28.41 14.53 -17.91
C SER A 350 -28.53 15.58 -16.79
N GLY A 351 -28.14 15.25 -15.56
CA GLY A 351 -28.10 16.15 -14.43
C GLY A 351 -27.13 15.66 -13.35
N PRO A 352 -26.81 16.50 -12.35
CA PRO A 352 -25.91 16.13 -11.26
C PRO A 352 -26.61 15.25 -10.22
N VAL A 353 -25.96 14.16 -9.82
CA VAL A 353 -26.29 13.36 -8.64
C VAL A 353 -26.15 14.23 -7.40
N ARG A 354 -27.19 14.30 -6.58
CA ARG A 354 -27.14 14.97 -5.27
C ARG A 354 -26.31 14.11 -4.33
N ARG A 355 -25.12 14.57 -3.95
CA ARG A 355 -24.25 13.80 -3.04
C ARG A 355 -24.92 13.60 -1.68
N GLY A 356 -24.77 12.39 -1.12
CA GLY A 356 -25.42 11.96 0.11
C GLY A 356 -24.85 10.64 0.64
N PRO A 357 -25.38 10.10 1.75
CA PRO A 357 -24.80 8.93 2.40
C PRO A 357 -24.96 7.62 1.61
N THR A 358 -25.89 7.58 0.65
CA THR A 358 -26.09 6.49 -0.32
C THR A 358 -25.50 6.77 -1.70
N ALA A 359 -25.07 8.00 -1.98
CA ALA A 359 -24.70 8.47 -3.32
C ALA A 359 -23.49 9.42 -3.24
N ALA A 360 -22.27 8.89 -3.43
CA ALA A 360 -21.02 9.67 -3.37
C ALA A 360 -19.95 8.99 -4.26
N PRO A 361 -19.17 9.74 -5.05
CA PRO A 361 -18.27 9.17 -6.04
C PRO A 361 -17.12 8.37 -5.41
N ALA A 362 -16.58 7.38 -6.14
CA ALA A 362 -15.29 6.78 -5.83
C ALA A 362 -14.16 7.72 -6.30
N CYS A 363 -13.02 7.75 -5.60
CA CYS A 363 -11.90 8.56 -6.06
C CYS A 363 -11.21 7.91 -7.27
N LEU A 364 -10.87 8.70 -8.28
CA LEU A 364 -9.93 8.26 -9.32
C LEU A 364 -8.49 8.42 -8.81
N PRO A 365 -7.63 7.39 -8.91
CA PRO A 365 -6.23 7.47 -8.50
C PRO A 365 -5.38 8.28 -9.51
N ASP A 366 -4.14 8.54 -9.16
CA ASP A 366 -3.08 8.85 -10.13
C ASP A 366 -2.42 7.54 -10.65
N PRO A 367 -1.60 7.57 -11.72
CA PRO A 367 -0.98 6.37 -12.27
C PRO A 367 0.01 5.66 -11.33
N HIS A 368 0.60 6.35 -10.34
CA HIS A 368 1.55 5.78 -9.38
C HIS A 368 0.77 5.09 -8.26
N LEU A 369 -0.23 5.75 -7.68
CA LEU A 369 -1.16 5.16 -6.73
C LEU A 369 -1.91 3.95 -7.34
N SER A 370 -2.36 4.04 -8.59
CA SER A 370 -3.03 2.91 -9.26
C SER A 370 -2.12 1.70 -9.48
N ARG A 371 -0.81 1.89 -9.68
CA ARG A 371 0.18 0.80 -9.75
C ARG A 371 0.54 0.27 -8.36
N TYR A 372 0.66 1.15 -7.37
CA TYR A 372 0.94 0.79 -5.97
C TYR A 372 -0.20 -0.03 -5.35
N LEU A 373 -1.45 0.32 -5.65
CA LEU A 373 -2.61 -0.44 -5.20
C LEU A 373 -2.83 -1.74 -5.97
N LEU A 374 -2.34 -1.89 -7.21
CA LEU A 374 -2.47 -3.14 -7.98
C LEU A 374 -1.21 -4.02 -7.91
N GLN A 375 -0.60 -4.10 -6.73
CA GLN A 375 0.44 -5.09 -6.41
C GLN A 375 -0.20 -6.46 -6.11
N GLU A 376 0.55 -7.54 -6.27
CA GLU A 376 0.08 -8.90 -5.93
C GLU A 376 -0.29 -9.01 -4.44
N ASP A 377 -1.27 -9.85 -4.11
CA ASP A 377 -1.91 -10.00 -2.79
C ASP A 377 -2.61 -8.75 -2.21
N SER A 378 -2.55 -7.59 -2.87
CA SER A 378 -3.36 -6.42 -2.50
C SER A 378 -4.86 -6.76 -2.59
N ARG A 379 -5.68 -6.26 -1.65
CA ARG A 379 -7.07 -6.70 -1.50
C ARG A 379 -8.05 -5.59 -1.88
N GLY A 380 -8.77 -5.82 -2.97
CA GLY A 380 -9.87 -4.95 -3.40
C GLY A 380 -11.25 -5.52 -3.08
N VAL A 381 -12.23 -4.63 -3.12
CA VAL A 381 -13.64 -4.95 -2.94
C VAL A 381 -14.35 -4.76 -4.27
N VAL A 382 -15.06 -5.80 -4.70
CA VAL A 382 -16.05 -5.73 -5.78
C VAL A 382 -17.43 -5.63 -5.16
N SER A 383 -18.29 -4.78 -5.71
CA SER A 383 -19.71 -4.73 -5.34
C SER A 383 -20.63 -4.73 -6.56
N GLY A 384 -21.83 -5.28 -6.38
CA GLY A 384 -22.80 -5.46 -7.45
C GLY A 384 -23.99 -6.36 -7.07
N TRP A 385 -24.83 -6.64 -8.05
CA TRP A 385 -26.03 -7.47 -7.92
C TRP A 385 -26.08 -8.61 -8.94
N GLY A 386 -24.92 -9.04 -9.44
CA GLY A 386 -24.79 -10.07 -10.47
C GLY A 386 -25.24 -11.45 -10.01
N LEU A 387 -24.99 -12.42 -10.88
CA LEU A 387 -25.37 -13.81 -10.71
C LEU A 387 -24.71 -14.42 -9.47
N THR A 388 -25.53 -14.93 -8.55
CA THR A 388 -25.05 -15.45 -7.26
C THR A 388 -24.32 -16.80 -7.36
N ARG A 389 -24.24 -17.37 -8.56
CA ARG A 389 -23.53 -18.58 -8.99
C ARG A 389 -23.52 -18.59 -10.52
N HIS A 390 -22.60 -19.31 -11.15
CA HIS A 390 -22.66 -19.55 -12.60
C HIS A 390 -24.05 -20.09 -13.01
N LEU A 391 -24.64 -19.53 -14.08
CA LEU A 391 -26.04 -19.79 -14.53
C LEU A 391 -27.10 -19.65 -13.41
N GLY A 392 -26.85 -18.75 -12.45
CA GLY A 392 -27.71 -18.52 -11.28
C GLY A 392 -28.91 -17.61 -11.53
N ARG A 393 -29.35 -16.93 -10.47
CA ARG A 393 -30.19 -15.73 -10.56
C ARG A 393 -29.37 -14.54 -10.07
N SER A 394 -29.65 -13.35 -10.59
CA SER A 394 -29.02 -12.13 -10.10
C SER A 394 -29.50 -11.81 -8.69
N SER A 395 -28.65 -11.20 -7.86
CA SER A 395 -29.03 -10.89 -6.49
C SER A 395 -30.14 -9.83 -6.43
N ARG A 396 -31.02 -9.90 -5.43
CA ARG A 396 -32.00 -8.85 -5.15
C ARG A 396 -31.36 -7.64 -4.48
N PHE A 397 -30.56 -7.91 -3.45
CA PHE A 397 -29.91 -6.91 -2.61
C PHE A 397 -28.46 -6.72 -3.02
N LEU A 398 -27.91 -5.52 -2.83
CA LEU A 398 -26.50 -5.22 -3.13
C LEU A 398 -25.56 -6.11 -2.31
N ARG A 399 -24.50 -6.60 -2.95
CA ARG A 399 -23.50 -7.49 -2.36
C ARG A 399 -22.09 -6.98 -2.57
N LYS A 400 -21.16 -7.54 -1.80
CA LYS A 400 -19.72 -7.32 -1.99
C LYS A 400 -18.88 -8.57 -1.71
N VAL A 401 -17.71 -8.65 -2.32
CA VAL A 401 -16.68 -9.66 -2.08
C VAL A 401 -15.30 -9.01 -2.05
N THR A 402 -14.38 -9.52 -1.23
CA THR A 402 -13.02 -8.97 -1.06
C THR A 402 -11.98 -9.94 -1.63
N LEU A 403 -11.41 -9.60 -2.79
CA LEU A 403 -10.54 -10.46 -3.59
C LEU A 403 -9.09 -9.94 -3.60
N PRO A 404 -8.07 -10.82 -3.54
CA PRO A 404 -6.69 -10.43 -3.76
C PRO A 404 -6.41 -10.24 -5.26
N VAL A 405 -5.54 -9.29 -5.59
CA VAL A 405 -4.97 -9.10 -6.94
C VAL A 405 -3.94 -10.19 -7.21
N ILE A 406 -4.01 -10.79 -8.40
CA ILE A 406 -3.18 -11.91 -8.84
C ILE A 406 -2.10 -11.41 -9.81
N GLY A 407 -0.88 -11.91 -9.69
CA GLY A 407 0.24 -11.58 -10.58
C GLY A 407 -0.03 -11.99 -12.03
N GLN A 408 0.45 -11.17 -12.97
CA GLN A 408 0.14 -11.30 -14.40
C GLN A 408 0.46 -12.70 -14.96
N GLN A 409 1.59 -13.30 -14.56
CA GLN A 409 1.98 -14.65 -15.00
C GLN A 409 0.98 -15.72 -14.51
N THR A 410 0.58 -15.66 -13.24
CA THR A 410 -0.40 -16.56 -12.63
C THR A 410 -1.77 -16.43 -13.30
N CYS A 411 -2.20 -15.21 -13.66
CA CYS A 411 -3.45 -15.05 -14.39
C CYS A 411 -3.36 -15.51 -15.84
N SER A 412 -2.34 -15.12 -16.61
CA SER A 412 -2.19 -15.57 -18.00
C SER A 412 -2.03 -17.10 -18.11
N GLY A 413 -1.44 -17.75 -17.11
CA GLY A 413 -1.40 -19.22 -17.01
C GLY A 413 -2.74 -19.88 -16.63
N SER A 414 -3.75 -19.10 -16.22
CA SER A 414 -5.08 -19.57 -15.81
C SER A 414 -6.13 -19.51 -16.93
N THR A 415 -5.80 -18.99 -18.11
CA THR A 415 -6.73 -18.79 -19.23
C THR A 415 -6.10 -19.12 -20.59
N ASN A 416 -6.95 -19.41 -21.58
CA ASN A 416 -6.55 -19.50 -22.98
C ASN A 416 -6.68 -18.15 -23.73
N GLN A 417 -7.24 -17.11 -23.10
CA GLN A 417 -7.33 -15.77 -23.68
C GLN A 417 -6.09 -14.93 -23.31
N VAL A 418 -5.81 -13.90 -24.11
CA VAL A 418 -4.65 -13.02 -23.91
C VAL A 418 -4.98 -11.93 -22.88
N ILE A 419 -4.44 -12.05 -21.66
CA ILE A 419 -4.49 -10.98 -20.66
C ILE A 419 -3.46 -9.90 -21.02
N THR A 420 -3.94 -8.71 -21.39
CA THR A 420 -3.09 -7.56 -21.76
C THR A 420 -2.65 -6.76 -20.53
N ASP A 421 -1.72 -5.81 -20.70
CA ASP A 421 -1.32 -4.87 -19.63
C ASP A 421 -2.48 -3.92 -19.22
N ASN A 422 -3.49 -3.77 -20.07
CA ASN A 422 -4.74 -3.06 -19.78
C ASN A 422 -5.68 -3.83 -18.86
N MET A 423 -5.37 -5.09 -18.56
CA MET A 423 -6.14 -5.95 -17.66
C MET A 423 -5.35 -6.23 -16.38
N PHE A 424 -6.06 -6.63 -15.33
CA PHE A 424 -5.53 -7.39 -14.20
C PHE A 424 -6.57 -8.39 -13.74
N CYS A 425 -6.19 -9.32 -12.85
CA CYS A 425 -7.08 -10.36 -12.38
C CYS A 425 -7.15 -10.36 -10.85
N ALA A 426 -8.29 -10.78 -10.30
CA ALA A 426 -8.48 -10.92 -8.87
C ALA A 426 -9.46 -12.06 -8.55
N GLY A 427 -9.16 -12.83 -7.52
CA GLY A 427 -9.93 -14.02 -7.14
C GLY A 427 -9.15 -14.97 -6.24
N PHE A 428 -9.67 -16.18 -6.02
CA PHE A 428 -8.99 -17.24 -5.28
C PHE A 428 -8.99 -18.55 -6.09
N LEU A 429 -7.87 -19.29 -6.09
CA LEU A 429 -7.72 -20.52 -6.88
C LEU A 429 -8.71 -21.64 -6.48
N ASP A 430 -8.90 -21.86 -5.18
CA ASP A 430 -9.67 -22.97 -4.61
C ASP A 430 -10.90 -22.55 -3.79
N VAL A 431 -11.08 -21.25 -3.53
CA VAL A 431 -12.27 -20.72 -2.85
C VAL A 431 -13.25 -20.22 -3.90
N ALA A 432 -14.51 -20.64 -3.83
CA ALA A 432 -15.55 -20.19 -4.74
C ALA A 432 -15.97 -18.73 -4.46
N MET A 433 -15.11 -17.77 -4.79
CA MET A 433 -15.26 -16.33 -4.57
C MET A 433 -14.84 -15.54 -5.82
N ASP A 434 -15.81 -14.89 -6.46
CA ASP A 434 -15.62 -14.23 -7.75
C ASP A 434 -16.76 -13.21 -8.02
N ALA A 435 -16.54 -12.30 -8.97
CA ALA A 435 -17.59 -11.57 -9.65
C ALA A 435 -18.34 -12.50 -10.64
N CYS A 436 -19.51 -12.09 -11.13
CA CYS A 436 -20.24 -12.89 -12.12
C CYS A 436 -21.11 -12.03 -13.05
N GLY A 437 -21.75 -12.65 -14.05
CA GLY A 437 -22.59 -11.94 -15.03
C GLY A 437 -23.60 -11.00 -14.37
N GLY A 438 -23.63 -9.73 -14.80
CA GLY A 438 -24.42 -8.67 -14.18
C GLY A 438 -23.75 -7.91 -13.03
N ASP A 439 -22.51 -8.26 -12.66
CA ASP A 439 -21.58 -7.35 -11.96
C ASP A 439 -20.71 -6.55 -12.97
N SER A 440 -20.69 -6.95 -14.25
CA SER A 440 -20.00 -6.28 -15.36
C SER A 440 -20.17 -4.76 -15.35
N GLY A 441 -19.08 -4.02 -15.56
CA GLY A 441 -19.04 -2.57 -15.41
C GLY A 441 -18.98 -2.04 -13.98
N GLY A 442 -19.17 -2.91 -12.98
CA GLY A 442 -19.11 -2.57 -11.56
C GLY A 442 -17.69 -2.22 -11.06
N PRO A 443 -17.60 -1.63 -9.86
CA PRO A 443 -16.34 -1.21 -9.25
C PRO A 443 -15.48 -2.39 -8.79
N PHE A 444 -14.17 -2.32 -9.05
CA PHE A 444 -13.14 -2.90 -8.19
C PHE A 444 -12.43 -1.74 -7.47
N VAL A 445 -12.72 -1.57 -6.17
CA VAL A 445 -12.26 -0.44 -5.34
C VAL A 445 -11.33 -0.88 -4.22
N GLN A 446 -10.35 -0.03 -3.88
CA GLN A 446 -9.37 -0.28 -2.83
C GLN A 446 -9.28 0.87 -1.83
N ASN A 447 -9.16 0.56 -0.55
CA ASN A 447 -9.04 1.54 0.53
C ASN A 447 -7.57 1.92 0.75
N HIS A 448 -7.19 3.15 0.41
CA HIS A 448 -5.91 3.73 0.80
C HIS A 448 -6.11 4.76 1.92
N ARG A 449 -5.53 4.49 3.10
CA ARG A 449 -5.51 5.39 4.28
C ARG A 449 -6.90 5.98 4.66
N GLY A 450 -7.98 5.22 4.45
CA GLY A 450 -9.36 5.59 4.75
C GLY A 450 -10.14 6.22 3.59
N THR A 451 -9.58 6.22 2.37
CA THR A 451 -10.22 6.73 1.14
C THR A 451 -10.26 5.61 0.08
N TRP A 452 -11.43 5.38 -0.52
CA TRP A 452 -11.66 4.34 -1.52
C TRP A 452 -11.41 4.85 -2.94
N PHE A 453 -10.48 4.21 -3.63
CA PHE A 453 -10.09 4.50 -5.02
C PHE A 453 -10.59 3.41 -5.97
N LEU A 454 -11.11 3.81 -7.13
CA LEU A 454 -11.46 2.90 -8.22
C LEU A 454 -10.19 2.49 -8.97
N THR A 455 -9.77 1.22 -8.85
CA THR A 455 -8.57 0.71 -9.52
C THR A 455 -8.88 -0.26 -10.66
N GLY A 456 -10.08 -0.81 -10.72
CA GLY A 456 -10.54 -1.64 -11.85
C GLY A 456 -12.04 -1.54 -12.13
N VAL A 457 -12.43 -2.02 -13.31
CA VAL A 457 -13.82 -2.23 -13.73
C VAL A 457 -14.03 -3.73 -13.96
N VAL A 458 -15.13 -4.31 -13.47
CA VAL A 458 -15.47 -5.72 -13.76
C VAL A 458 -15.68 -5.88 -15.27
N SER A 459 -14.92 -6.76 -15.92
CA SER A 459 -14.97 -6.97 -17.37
C SER A 459 -15.53 -8.37 -17.70
N TRP A 460 -14.72 -9.44 -17.59
CA TRP A 460 -15.12 -10.80 -17.95
C TRP A 460 -14.49 -11.87 -17.03
N GLY A 461 -14.86 -13.14 -17.25
CA GLY A 461 -14.25 -14.29 -16.57
C GLY A 461 -14.64 -15.61 -17.27
N GLU A 462 -13.80 -16.65 -17.15
CA GLU A 462 -14.12 -17.98 -17.68
C GLU A 462 -15.06 -18.74 -16.73
N GLY A 463 -16.36 -18.42 -16.84
CA GLY A 463 -17.40 -18.85 -15.90
C GLY A 463 -17.53 -17.86 -14.74
N CYS A 464 -17.88 -18.36 -13.55
CA CYS A 464 -17.85 -17.57 -12.31
C CYS A 464 -17.41 -18.47 -11.17
N ALA A 465 -16.34 -18.10 -10.47
CA ALA A 465 -15.71 -18.89 -9.41
C ALA A 465 -15.37 -20.32 -9.86
N GLY A 466 -14.92 -20.47 -11.11
CA GLY A 466 -14.41 -21.73 -11.64
C GLY A 466 -13.08 -22.09 -10.95
N LYS A 467 -12.89 -23.36 -10.58
CA LYS A 467 -11.66 -23.79 -9.91
C LYS A 467 -10.44 -23.49 -10.79
N GLY A 468 -9.45 -22.82 -10.21
CA GLY A 468 -8.24 -22.40 -10.91
C GLY A 468 -8.43 -21.25 -11.91
N ARG A 469 -9.55 -20.52 -11.86
CA ARG A 469 -9.84 -19.34 -12.70
C ARG A 469 -10.01 -18.09 -11.84
N PHE A 470 -9.92 -16.92 -12.47
CA PHE A 470 -10.09 -15.62 -11.83
C PHE A 470 -11.01 -14.71 -12.66
N GLY A 471 -11.66 -13.74 -12.02
CA GLY A 471 -12.28 -12.62 -12.72
C GLY A 471 -11.22 -11.67 -13.28
N VAL A 472 -11.53 -11.05 -14.43
CA VAL A 472 -10.65 -10.14 -15.18
C VAL A 472 -11.25 -8.73 -15.17
N TYR A 473 -10.38 -7.74 -14.97
CA TYR A 473 -10.76 -6.35 -14.68
C TYR A 473 -9.96 -5.36 -15.52
N SER A 474 -10.63 -4.36 -16.09
CA SER A 474 -9.99 -3.28 -16.85
C SER A 474 -9.19 -2.36 -15.91
N ARG A 475 -7.88 -2.22 -16.15
CA ARG A 475 -6.91 -1.51 -15.30
C ARG A 475 -7.04 0.01 -15.43
N ILE A 476 -7.81 0.65 -14.54
CA ILE A 476 -8.11 2.09 -14.56
C ILE A 476 -6.88 2.96 -14.74
N GLY A 477 -5.75 2.61 -14.11
CA GLY A 477 -4.49 3.34 -14.18
C GLY A 477 -3.98 3.65 -15.59
N ASN A 478 -4.29 2.80 -16.58
CA ASN A 478 -3.91 3.01 -17.98
C ASN A 478 -4.83 4.00 -18.69
N PHE A 479 -6.11 4.05 -18.28
CA PHE A 479 -7.17 4.85 -18.92
C PHE A 479 -7.35 6.24 -18.30
N LEU A 480 -6.68 6.54 -17.18
CA LEU A 480 -6.81 7.79 -16.42
C LEU A 480 -6.70 9.07 -17.27
N ASN A 481 -5.86 9.09 -18.31
CA ASN A 481 -5.74 10.25 -19.20
C ASN A 481 -6.99 10.38 -20.08
N TRP A 482 -7.37 9.33 -20.83
CA TRP A 482 -8.59 9.31 -21.63
C TRP A 482 -9.85 9.65 -20.83
N ILE A 483 -9.93 9.19 -19.57
CA ILE A 483 -11.02 9.54 -18.65
C ILE A 483 -11.06 11.06 -18.43
N ARG A 484 -9.95 11.65 -17.98
CA ARG A 484 -9.84 13.09 -17.70
C ARG A 484 -10.08 13.95 -18.95
N ASP A 485 -9.43 13.60 -20.06
CA ASP A 485 -9.53 14.33 -21.32
C ASP A 485 -10.95 14.29 -21.91
N THR A 486 -11.69 13.20 -21.70
CA THR A 486 -13.09 13.06 -22.16
C THR A 486 -14.05 13.81 -21.24
N MET A 487 -13.86 13.71 -19.92
CA MET A 487 -14.61 14.49 -18.93
C MET A 487 -14.44 16.01 -19.16
N GLN A 488 -13.20 16.47 -19.33
CA GLN A 488 -12.90 17.89 -19.52
C GLN A 488 -13.49 18.43 -20.83
N ARG A 489 -13.31 17.74 -21.96
CA ARG A 489 -13.84 18.20 -23.26
C ARG A 489 -15.37 18.29 -23.27
N GLN A 490 -16.06 17.32 -22.67
CA GLN A 490 -17.53 17.33 -22.66
C GLN A 490 -18.12 18.32 -21.65
N ASN A 491 -17.44 18.61 -20.53
CA ASN A 491 -17.81 19.72 -19.65
C ASN A 491 -17.68 21.05 -20.41
N LEU A 492 -16.53 21.31 -21.05
CA LEU A 492 -16.28 22.54 -21.83
C LEU A 492 -17.29 22.78 -22.96
N SER A 493 -17.74 21.73 -23.66
CA SER A 493 -18.81 21.89 -24.66
C SER A 493 -20.15 22.29 -24.02
N GLN A 494 -20.45 21.79 -22.82
CA GLN A 494 -21.71 22.13 -22.15
C GLN A 494 -21.69 23.57 -21.60
N ASP A 495 -20.54 24.07 -21.15
CA ASP A 495 -20.36 25.48 -20.79
C ASP A 495 -20.51 26.40 -22.02
N GLN A 496 -20.02 25.95 -23.19
CA GLN A 496 -20.17 26.67 -24.46
C GLN A 496 -21.63 26.72 -24.95
N ASP A 497 -22.36 25.61 -24.89
CA ASP A 497 -23.80 25.56 -25.24
C ASP A 497 -24.60 26.53 -24.35
N LEU A 498 -24.42 26.46 -23.02
CA LEU A 498 -25.07 27.34 -22.05
C LEU A 498 -24.75 28.83 -22.25
N SER A 499 -23.54 29.15 -22.73
CA SER A 499 -23.14 30.53 -23.05
C SER A 499 -23.75 31.07 -24.36
N GLN A 500 -24.20 30.19 -25.26
CA GLN A 500 -24.85 30.59 -26.51
C GLN A 500 -26.34 30.80 -26.34
N ASP A 501 -27.03 29.95 -25.57
CA ASP A 501 -28.45 30.13 -25.24
C ASP A 501 -28.69 31.49 -24.55
N GLN A 502 -27.81 31.89 -23.62
CA GLN A 502 -27.89 33.20 -22.92
C GLN A 502 -27.68 34.43 -23.83
N ASN A 503 -27.24 34.24 -25.07
CA ASN A 503 -27.07 35.32 -26.06
C ASN A 503 -28.20 35.36 -27.12
N GLN A 504 -29.27 34.57 -26.97
CA GLN A 504 -30.45 34.61 -27.86
C GLN A 504 -31.71 35.27 -27.26
N ASP A 505 -31.67 35.65 -25.97
CA ASP A 505 -32.77 36.33 -25.24
C ASP A 505 -32.65 37.88 -25.23
N TYR A 506 -32.05 38.50 -26.27
CA TYR A 506 -31.85 39.96 -26.40
C TYR A 506 -32.22 40.52 -27.79
#